data_AF-A0A2S5TDK7-F1
#
_entry.id   AF-A0A2S5TDK7-F1
#
_cell.length_a   1.000
_cell.length_b   1.000
_cell.length_c   1.000
_cell.angle_alpha   90.00
_cell.angle_beta   90.00
_cell.angle_gamma   90.00
#
_symmetry.space_group_name_H-M   'P 1'
#
loop_
_entity.id
_entity.type
_entity.pdbx_description
1 polymer ?
#
loop_
_entity_poly.entity_id
_entity_poly.type
_entity_poly.pdbx_seq_one_letter_code
_entity_poly.pdbx_strand_id
1 'polypeptide(L)'
;MRLKVVNRQLPDSEPSSPRRERRLWHVANEGMMPMGCGACPDSSLCGGLQINDKIFDCGSFCRCPDPAACDTVCRARPEHYVARRSEVFGFDLANVPRCEAVASIKAPSYIPMLMHGSRRSTPLKLDAVAVPLAELLDRRSGAHRFGSRAELYDHFMLDDLTAVIASGTDEDKSIERVWGLKDPAAFAKTLMNMGVSAVTSPNFSLFNDVPRWDNLYNMKRIALCWQQFQSAGLHSLLHVNARTDQDWNRWIEFIEARPEISGVAFEFGTGAGAQSREGWHRDQLCRLAQSISRPLELYVRGGLQVLGELRTAFGNANIKMIDSRPFMKAMHRQAGEIAASGKLEWTPAPTAFGQELDDLLALNIFQCRLDVLQGTRRK
;
A
#
# COMPACT_ATOMS: atom_id res chain seq x y z
N MET A 1 12.12 15.73 14.60
CA MET A 1 11.53 16.81 13.79
C MET A 1 11.52 16.33 12.34
N ARG A 2 10.35 16.19 11.71
CA ARG A 2 10.25 15.68 10.32
C ARG A 2 10.60 16.80 9.34
N LEU A 3 11.40 16.51 8.32
CA LEU A 3 11.71 17.48 7.27
C LEU A 3 10.48 17.67 6.39
N LYS A 4 10.24 18.91 5.94
CA LYS A 4 9.21 19.17 4.91
C LYS A 4 9.57 18.37 3.66
N VAL A 5 8.63 17.56 3.21
CA VAL A 5 8.70 16.87 1.91
C VAL A 5 8.53 17.95 0.85
N VAL A 6 9.56 18.17 0.06
CA VAL A 6 9.47 19.00 -1.15
C VAL A 6 8.80 18.14 -2.21
N ASN A 7 7.92 18.72 -3.05
CA ASN A 7 7.34 18.00 -4.18
C ASN A 7 8.46 17.24 -4.89
N ARG A 8 8.40 15.90 -4.89
CA ARG A 8 9.32 15.06 -5.67
C ARG A 8 9.10 15.42 -7.14
N GLN A 9 9.85 16.40 -7.64
CA GLN A 9 10.14 16.47 -9.04
C GLN A 9 11.04 15.26 -9.29
N LEU A 10 10.41 14.16 -9.71
CA LEU A 10 11.11 13.24 -10.58
C LEU A 10 11.74 14.12 -11.66
N PRO A 11 13.04 13.97 -11.97
CA PRO A 11 13.66 14.77 -13.01
C PRO A 11 12.74 14.79 -14.23
N ASP A 12 12.68 15.90 -14.97
CA ASP A 12 12.21 15.90 -16.34
C ASP A 12 13.15 15.00 -17.17
N SER A 13 13.09 13.69 -16.93
CA SER A 13 13.60 12.69 -17.81
C SER A 13 12.48 12.42 -18.80
N GLU A 14 12.79 12.51 -20.09
CA GLU A 14 11.99 11.95 -21.17
C GLU A 14 11.21 10.71 -20.68
N PRO A 15 9.92 10.56 -21.05
CA PRO A 15 9.08 9.47 -20.55
C PRO A 15 9.88 8.18 -20.59
N SER A 16 10.19 7.64 -19.40
CA SER A 16 11.12 6.53 -19.29
C SER A 16 10.54 5.39 -20.13
N SER A 17 11.21 5.05 -21.26
CA SER A 17 10.68 3.98 -22.09
C SER A 17 10.48 2.74 -21.20
N PRO A 18 9.37 1.99 -21.33
CA PRO A 18 9.14 0.80 -20.51
C PRO A 18 10.30 -0.20 -20.54
N ARG A 19 11.10 -0.19 -21.61
CA ARG A 19 12.33 -0.97 -21.75
C ARG A 19 13.45 -0.52 -20.82
N ARG A 20 13.59 0.79 -20.56
CA ARG A 20 14.59 1.34 -19.64
C ARG A 20 14.25 1.01 -18.19
N GLU A 21 12.98 1.14 -17.81
CA GLU A 21 12.52 0.81 -16.46
C GLU A 21 12.75 -0.67 -16.11
N ARG A 22 12.46 -1.58 -17.05
CA ARG A 22 12.69 -3.03 -16.88
C ARG A 22 14.15 -3.40 -16.60
N ARG A 23 15.14 -2.62 -17.07
CA ARG A 23 16.55 -2.89 -16.79
C ARG A 23 16.92 -2.61 -15.34
N LEU A 24 16.14 -1.77 -14.65
CA LEU A 24 16.35 -1.36 -13.27
C LEU A 24 15.63 -2.26 -12.26
N TRP A 25 14.85 -3.23 -12.75
CA TRP A 25 14.19 -4.21 -11.92
C TRP A 25 15.18 -5.20 -11.35
N HIS A 26 14.85 -5.69 -10.16
CA HIS A 26 15.61 -6.75 -9.50
C HIS A 26 15.48 -8.04 -10.31
N VAL A 27 16.62 -8.66 -10.61
CA VAL A 27 16.72 -9.95 -11.29
C VAL A 27 17.55 -10.88 -10.42
N ALA A 28 16.84 -11.68 -9.62
CA ALA A 28 17.44 -12.62 -8.69
C ALA A 28 18.36 -13.59 -9.44
N ASN A 29 19.57 -13.81 -8.91
CA ASN A 29 20.54 -14.82 -9.38
C ASN A 29 21.05 -14.70 -10.83
N GLU A 30 20.55 -13.75 -11.63
CA GLU A 30 21.00 -13.51 -13.01
C GLU A 30 21.71 -12.15 -13.17
N GLY A 31 21.43 -11.18 -12.29
CA GLY A 31 22.08 -9.88 -12.29
C GLY A 31 23.48 -9.93 -11.68
N MET A 32 24.51 -9.54 -12.44
CA MET A 32 25.83 -9.29 -11.86
C MET A 32 25.73 -8.08 -10.92
N MET A 33 26.10 -8.27 -9.66
CA MET A 33 26.08 -7.19 -8.68
C MET A 33 27.06 -6.08 -9.13
N PRO A 34 26.64 -4.79 -9.14
CA PRO A 34 27.54 -3.69 -9.43
C PRO A 34 28.75 -3.68 -8.49
N MET A 35 29.94 -3.44 -9.04
CA MET A 35 31.21 -3.54 -8.29
C MET A 35 31.23 -2.65 -7.02
N GLY A 36 30.65 -1.45 -7.09
CA GLY A 36 30.59 -0.53 -5.96
C GLY A 36 29.63 -0.99 -4.85
N CYS A 37 28.72 -1.94 -5.10
CA CYS A 37 27.90 -2.51 -4.04
C CYS A 37 28.72 -3.38 -3.07
N GLY A 38 29.76 -4.08 -3.54
CA GLY A 38 30.55 -5.00 -2.72
C GLY A 38 31.33 -4.31 -1.59
N ALA A 39 31.80 -3.08 -1.83
CA ALA A 39 32.51 -2.27 -0.83
C ALA A 39 31.59 -1.31 -0.05
N CYS A 40 30.28 -1.30 -0.35
CA CYS A 40 29.35 -0.37 0.29
C CYS A 40 29.10 -0.78 1.76
N PRO A 41 29.24 0.13 2.74
CA PRO A 41 28.96 -0.17 4.14
C PRO A 41 27.52 -0.59 4.44
N ASP A 42 26.56 -0.16 3.60
CA ASP A 42 25.14 -0.50 3.74
C ASP A 42 24.75 -1.75 2.94
N SER A 43 25.71 -2.47 2.34
CA SER A 43 25.44 -3.66 1.51
C SER A 43 24.79 -4.78 2.31
N SER A 44 25.16 -4.97 3.58
CA SER A 44 24.51 -5.91 4.50
C SER A 44 23.04 -5.58 4.72
N LEU A 45 22.68 -4.30 4.67
CA LEU A 45 21.31 -3.85 4.85
C LEU A 45 20.51 -3.94 3.55
N CYS A 46 21.07 -3.52 2.41
CA CYS A 46 20.31 -3.41 1.16
C CYS A 46 20.44 -4.61 0.22
N GLY A 47 21.42 -5.50 0.47
CA GLY A 47 21.72 -6.69 -0.34
C GLY A 47 22.49 -6.38 -1.63
N GLY A 48 22.84 -5.12 -1.86
CA GLY A 48 23.32 -4.64 -3.16
C GLY A 48 22.21 -4.53 -4.20
N LEU A 49 22.58 -4.14 -5.42
CA LEU A 49 21.67 -4.16 -6.57
C LEU A 49 21.95 -5.40 -7.42
N GLN A 50 20.90 -6.05 -7.91
CA GLN A 50 20.99 -7.09 -8.94
C GLN A 50 20.07 -6.67 -10.09
N ILE A 51 20.62 -5.88 -11.01
CA ILE A 51 19.85 -5.25 -12.10
C ILE A 51 20.61 -5.44 -13.42
N ASN A 52 19.92 -5.26 -14.55
CA ASN A 52 20.51 -5.41 -15.89
C ASN A 52 21.17 -4.13 -16.41
N ASP A 53 21.06 -3.01 -15.69
CA ASP A 53 21.67 -1.76 -16.09
C ASP A 53 23.16 -1.68 -15.73
N LYS A 54 23.94 -0.98 -16.55
CA LYS A 54 25.40 -0.90 -16.42
C LYS A 54 25.79 0.27 -15.53
N ILE A 55 25.70 0.08 -14.22
CA ILE A 55 26.08 1.07 -13.20
C ILE A 55 27.22 0.57 -12.32
N PHE A 56 27.95 1.48 -11.68
CA PHE A 56 28.96 1.12 -10.69
C PHE A 56 28.34 0.79 -9.33
N ASP A 57 27.38 1.60 -8.89
CA ASP A 57 26.55 1.42 -7.69
C ASP A 57 25.28 2.28 -7.76
N CYS A 58 24.43 2.20 -6.72
CA CYS A 58 23.19 2.97 -6.63
C CYS A 58 23.39 4.49 -6.53
N GLY A 59 24.61 4.96 -6.23
CA GLY A 59 24.98 6.38 -6.27
C GLY A 59 24.88 6.95 -7.69
N SER A 60 24.92 6.11 -8.72
CA SER A 60 24.67 6.51 -10.12
C SER A 60 23.25 7.09 -10.34
N PHE A 61 22.33 6.88 -9.39
CA PHE A 61 20.98 7.43 -9.37
C PHE A 61 20.85 8.69 -8.52
N CYS A 62 21.93 9.18 -7.93
CA CYS A 62 21.97 10.47 -7.23
C CYS A 62 21.97 11.63 -8.23
N ARG A 63 20.85 11.81 -8.93
CA ARG A 63 20.68 12.84 -9.96
C ARG A 63 19.63 13.84 -9.48
N CYS A 64 20.10 14.95 -8.91
CA CYS A 64 19.26 16.06 -8.50
C CYS A 64 19.61 17.27 -9.39
N PRO A 65 18.81 17.57 -10.44
CA PRO A 65 19.06 18.73 -11.30
C PRO A 65 19.06 20.04 -10.49
N ASP A 66 18.13 20.15 -9.54
CA ASP A 66 18.11 21.20 -8.52
C ASP A 66 18.27 20.58 -7.12
N PRO A 67 19.45 20.71 -6.49
CA PRO A 67 19.68 20.26 -5.12
C PRO A 67 18.74 20.93 -4.09
N ALA A 68 18.24 22.13 -4.32
CA ALA A 68 17.33 22.80 -3.38
C ALA A 68 15.92 22.19 -3.40
N ALA A 69 15.49 21.63 -4.55
CA ALA A 69 14.15 21.05 -4.73
C ALA A 69 14.12 19.51 -4.67
N CYS A 70 15.26 18.85 -4.72
CA CYS A 70 15.35 17.38 -4.73
C CYS A 70 15.09 16.79 -3.33
N ASP A 71 14.24 15.76 -3.24
CA ASP A 71 13.95 15.05 -1.99
C ASP A 71 14.52 13.62 -1.92
N THR A 72 15.34 13.25 -2.92
CA THR A 72 15.98 11.95 -3.00
C THR A 72 17.01 11.78 -1.89
N VAL A 73 16.90 10.71 -1.10
CA VAL A 73 17.87 10.39 -0.05
C VAL A 73 19.17 9.88 -0.68
N CYS A 74 20.20 10.73 -0.69
CA CYS A 74 21.46 10.46 -1.38
C CYS A 74 22.68 11.00 -0.64
N ARG A 75 23.76 10.21 -0.55
CA ARG A 75 25.03 10.61 0.07
C ARG A 75 25.77 11.76 -0.61
N ALA A 76 25.52 12.03 -1.90
CA ALA A 76 26.02 13.22 -2.59
C ALA A 76 25.44 14.53 -2.01
N ARG A 77 24.40 14.44 -1.17
CA ARG A 77 23.87 15.54 -0.36
C ARG A 77 23.95 15.17 1.12
N PRO A 78 25.15 15.27 1.74
CA PRO A 78 25.41 14.69 3.05
C PRO A 78 24.49 15.24 4.15
N GLU A 79 24.22 16.55 4.17
CA GLU A 79 23.32 17.15 5.16
C GLU A 79 21.89 16.59 5.06
N HIS A 80 21.33 16.55 3.85
CA HIS A 80 19.99 16.01 3.61
C HIS A 80 19.94 14.50 3.92
N TYR A 81 20.96 13.74 3.52
CA TYR A 81 21.09 12.31 3.84
C TYR A 81 21.11 12.06 5.35
N VAL A 82 21.94 12.80 6.09
CA VAL A 82 22.03 12.67 7.56
C VAL A 82 20.71 13.05 8.22
N ALA A 83 20.07 14.14 7.76
CA ALA A 83 18.79 14.57 8.31
C ALA A 83 17.68 13.54 8.06
N ARG A 84 17.55 13.00 6.83
CA ARG A 84 16.59 11.94 6.49
C ARG A 84 16.87 10.64 7.23
N ARG A 85 18.14 10.25 7.38
CA ARG A 85 18.52 9.07 8.17
C ARG A 85 18.17 9.27 9.65
N SER A 86 18.40 10.45 10.21
CA SER A 86 18.09 10.78 11.60
C SER A 86 16.58 10.83 11.84
N GLU A 87 15.82 11.35 10.88
CA GLU A 87 14.36 11.46 10.92
C GLU A 87 13.68 10.10 11.15
N VAL A 88 14.24 9.02 10.58
CA VAL A 88 13.71 7.66 10.71
C VAL A 88 14.51 6.77 11.67
N PHE A 89 15.46 7.36 12.42
CA PHE A 89 16.33 6.67 13.36
C PHE A 89 17.22 5.60 12.72
N GLY A 90 17.75 5.87 11.53
CA GLY A 90 18.49 4.90 10.73
C GLY A 90 17.57 4.01 9.90
N PHE A 91 18.17 3.23 9.00
CA PHE A 91 17.42 2.45 8.02
C PHE A 91 17.03 1.05 8.49
N ASP A 92 17.61 0.56 9.59
CA ASP A 92 17.31 -0.77 10.14
C ASP A 92 15.87 -0.83 10.65
N LEU A 93 15.16 -1.94 10.41
CA LEU A 93 13.82 -2.13 10.94
C LEU A 93 13.84 -2.58 12.41
N ALA A 94 14.92 -3.21 12.87
CA ALA A 94 15.02 -3.77 14.23
C ALA A 94 14.78 -2.73 15.33
N ASN A 95 15.19 -1.47 15.11
CA ASN A 95 15.04 -0.39 16.08
C ASN A 95 13.72 0.41 15.94
N VAL A 96 12.74 -0.06 15.16
CA VAL A 96 11.35 0.44 15.32
C VAL A 96 10.88 0.12 16.75
N PRO A 97 10.24 1.03 17.50
CA PRO A 97 9.76 0.69 18.84
C PRO A 97 8.82 -0.51 18.86
N ARG A 98 8.82 -1.27 19.96
CA ARG A 98 7.80 -2.31 20.20
C ARG A 98 6.48 -1.63 20.60
N CYS A 99 5.38 -2.35 20.44
CA CYS A 99 4.07 -1.92 20.90
C CYS A 99 3.22 -3.13 21.28
N GLU A 100 2.12 -2.89 21.98
CA GLU A 100 1.18 -3.95 22.31
C GLU A 100 0.44 -4.45 21.06
N ALA A 101 0.05 -5.73 21.09
CA ALA A 101 -0.81 -6.29 20.07
C ALA A 101 -2.22 -5.69 20.20
N VAL A 102 -2.73 -5.11 19.11
CA VAL A 102 -4.11 -4.66 18.99
C VAL A 102 -4.89 -5.75 18.26
N ALA A 103 -6.01 -6.17 18.84
CA ALA A 103 -6.86 -7.23 18.29
C ALA A 103 -7.27 -6.93 16.85
N SER A 104 -7.24 -7.96 15.99
CA SER A 104 -7.73 -7.84 14.63
C SER A 104 -9.25 -7.68 14.60
N ILE A 105 -9.72 -7.10 13.50
CA ILE A 105 -11.16 -6.95 13.25
C ILE A 105 -11.70 -8.16 12.48
N LYS A 106 -12.96 -8.50 12.71
CA LYS A 106 -13.65 -9.48 11.86
C LYS A 106 -14.04 -8.80 10.55
N ALA A 107 -13.29 -9.06 9.48
CA ALA A 107 -13.59 -8.54 8.15
C ALA A 107 -13.95 -9.67 7.18
N PRO A 108 -14.87 -9.43 6.22
CA PRO A 108 -15.19 -10.39 5.17
C PRO A 108 -14.00 -10.56 4.21
N SER A 109 -13.97 -11.66 3.47
CA SER A 109 -12.93 -11.94 2.47
C SER A 109 -12.91 -10.95 1.28
N TYR A 110 -14.00 -10.20 1.09
CA TYR A 110 -14.16 -9.20 0.03
C TYR A 110 -14.65 -7.89 0.64
N ILE A 111 -13.93 -6.80 0.38
CA ILE A 111 -14.15 -5.48 0.97
C ILE A 111 -14.16 -4.46 -0.18
N PRO A 112 -15.33 -3.90 -0.56
CA PRO A 112 -15.36 -2.87 -1.58
C PRO A 112 -14.75 -1.58 -1.04
N MET A 113 -14.03 -0.86 -1.90
CA MET A 113 -13.42 0.42 -1.59
C MET A 113 -14.25 1.56 -2.20
N LEU A 114 -14.68 2.51 -1.37
CA LEU A 114 -15.47 3.67 -1.78
C LEU A 114 -14.62 4.93 -1.77
N MET A 115 -14.78 5.78 -2.80
CA MET A 115 -14.09 7.07 -2.85
C MET A 115 -14.93 8.21 -2.26
N HIS A 116 -16.27 8.12 -2.34
CA HIS A 116 -17.21 9.10 -1.78
C HIS A 116 -18.66 8.57 -1.75
N GLY A 117 -19.56 9.30 -1.08
CA GLY A 117 -21.01 9.03 -1.02
C GLY A 117 -21.82 9.47 -2.24
N SER A 118 -21.31 10.40 -3.07
CA SER A 118 -22.14 11.07 -4.09
C SER A 118 -22.82 10.14 -5.10
N ARG A 119 -23.95 10.58 -5.67
CA ARG A 119 -24.80 9.82 -6.61
C ARG A 119 -25.39 8.55 -5.99
N ARG A 120 -25.60 8.57 -4.68
CA ARG A 120 -26.35 7.58 -3.92
C ARG A 120 -27.29 8.28 -2.97
N SER A 121 -28.39 7.61 -2.66
CA SER A 121 -29.44 8.11 -1.78
C SER A 121 -29.66 7.23 -0.55
N THR A 122 -29.17 5.99 -0.59
CA THR A 122 -29.34 5.01 0.49
C THR A 122 -27.99 4.68 1.15
N PRO A 123 -27.93 4.65 2.49
CA PRO A 123 -26.76 4.14 3.20
C PRO A 123 -26.42 2.71 2.78
N LEU A 124 -25.16 2.48 2.40
CA LEU A 124 -24.67 1.18 2.02
C LEU A 124 -24.46 0.32 3.26
N LYS A 125 -25.15 -0.83 3.29
CA LYS A 125 -25.08 -1.80 4.38
C LYS A 125 -24.22 -3.00 4.01
N LEU A 126 -23.04 -3.09 4.61
CA LEU A 126 -22.08 -4.19 4.42
C LEU A 126 -21.36 -4.48 5.73
N ASP A 127 -20.73 -5.65 5.85
CA ASP A 127 -19.93 -5.98 7.04
C ASP A 127 -18.71 -5.07 7.17
N ALA A 128 -18.07 -4.71 6.05
CA ALA A 128 -16.96 -3.77 6.01
C ALA A 128 -16.84 -3.07 4.66
N VAL A 129 -16.30 -1.86 4.68
CA VAL A 129 -15.88 -1.09 3.50
C VAL A 129 -14.48 -0.52 3.72
N ALA A 130 -13.74 -0.35 2.64
CA ALA A 130 -12.49 0.39 2.64
C ALA A 130 -12.71 1.83 2.14
N VAL A 131 -11.97 2.78 2.69
CA VAL A 131 -11.90 4.18 2.22
C VAL A 131 -10.44 4.63 2.11
N PRO A 132 -10.06 5.52 1.19
CA PRO A 132 -8.70 6.03 1.15
C PRO A 132 -8.35 6.76 2.45
N LEU A 133 -7.21 6.43 3.07
CA LEU A 133 -6.76 7.11 4.29
C LEU A 133 -6.59 8.61 4.07
N ALA A 134 -6.16 9.02 2.89
CA ALA A 134 -5.97 10.42 2.57
C ALA A 134 -7.28 11.22 2.47
N GLU A 135 -8.41 10.58 2.19
CA GLU A 135 -9.72 11.25 2.20
C GLU A 135 -10.20 11.56 3.62
N LEU A 136 -9.59 10.97 4.64
CA LEU A 136 -9.84 11.26 6.06
C LEU A 136 -9.03 12.46 6.57
N LEU A 137 -8.14 12.99 5.73
CA LEU A 137 -7.35 14.19 6.00
C LEU A 137 -7.91 15.38 5.23
N ASP A 138 -7.95 16.54 5.87
CA ASP A 138 -8.19 17.80 5.18
C ASP A 138 -6.99 18.12 4.27
N ARG A 139 -7.27 18.36 2.99
CA ARG A 139 -6.24 18.52 1.95
C ARG A 139 -5.37 19.77 2.14
N ARG A 140 -5.87 20.79 2.85
CA ARG A 140 -5.17 22.08 3.05
C ARG A 140 -4.35 22.08 4.33
N SER A 141 -4.96 21.67 5.43
CA SER A 141 -4.37 21.74 6.77
C SER A 141 -3.63 20.46 7.17
N GLY A 142 -3.95 19.32 6.55
CA GLY A 142 -3.47 18.01 6.99
C GLY A 142 -4.05 17.56 8.33
N ALA A 143 -5.07 18.25 8.84
CA ALA A 143 -5.85 17.82 10.00
C ALA A 143 -6.85 16.73 9.62
N HIS A 144 -7.62 16.21 10.59
CA HIS A 144 -8.74 15.32 10.30
C HIS A 144 -9.83 16.09 9.54
N ARG A 145 -10.45 15.42 8.56
CA ARG A 145 -11.51 16.01 7.72
C ARG A 145 -12.88 16.01 8.38
N PHE A 146 -13.16 14.98 9.19
CA PHE A 146 -14.46 14.77 9.83
C PHE A 146 -14.31 14.95 11.34
N GLY A 147 -15.29 15.60 11.96
CA GLY A 147 -15.33 15.84 13.40
C GLY A 147 -15.98 14.70 14.20
N SER A 148 -16.72 13.81 13.53
CA SER A 148 -17.47 12.74 14.20
C SER A 148 -17.66 11.50 13.32
N ARG A 149 -18.08 10.39 13.94
CA ARG A 149 -18.53 9.18 13.24
C ARG A 149 -19.69 9.48 12.30
N ALA A 150 -20.69 10.23 12.75
CA ALA A 150 -21.87 10.58 11.95
C ALA A 150 -21.45 11.30 10.66
N GLU A 151 -20.58 12.32 10.77
CA GLU A 151 -20.09 13.05 9.58
C GLU A 151 -19.34 12.15 8.59
N LEU A 152 -18.51 11.22 9.08
CA LEU A 152 -17.81 10.27 8.22
C LEU A 152 -18.80 9.34 7.51
N TYR A 153 -19.77 8.79 8.25
CA TYR A 153 -20.72 7.81 7.73
C TYR A 153 -21.70 8.45 6.75
N ASP A 154 -22.15 9.67 7.03
CA ASP A 154 -22.95 10.49 6.11
C ASP A 154 -22.17 10.79 4.82
N HIS A 155 -20.89 11.20 4.93
CA HIS A 155 -20.08 11.53 3.76
C HIS A 155 -19.90 10.34 2.80
N PHE A 156 -19.73 9.14 3.35
CA PHE A 156 -19.58 7.91 2.57
C PHE A 156 -20.90 7.17 2.35
N MET A 157 -22.04 7.70 2.79
CA MET A 157 -23.36 7.05 2.74
C MET A 157 -23.27 5.60 3.22
N LEU A 158 -22.97 5.41 4.51
CA LEU A 158 -22.76 4.11 5.16
C LEU A 158 -23.81 3.84 6.24
N ASP A 159 -24.21 2.59 6.38
CA ASP A 159 -25.00 2.13 7.52
C ASP A 159 -24.15 2.10 8.80
N ASP A 160 -24.75 2.45 9.94
CA ASP A 160 -24.08 2.56 11.25
C ASP A 160 -23.39 1.28 11.73
N LEU A 161 -23.75 0.11 11.21
CA LEU A 161 -23.10 -1.16 11.55
C LEU A 161 -21.92 -1.53 10.65
N THR A 162 -21.68 -0.76 9.58
CA THR A 162 -20.61 -1.04 8.61
C THR A 162 -19.24 -0.73 9.20
N ALA A 163 -18.32 -1.69 9.24
CA ALA A 163 -16.94 -1.42 9.66
C ALA A 163 -16.18 -0.62 8.59
N VAL A 164 -15.41 0.39 9.01
CA VAL A 164 -14.60 1.22 8.10
C VAL A 164 -13.12 0.86 8.24
N ILE A 165 -12.48 0.59 7.10
CA ILE A 165 -11.05 0.29 7.00
C ILE A 165 -10.36 1.38 6.19
N ALA A 166 -9.42 2.10 6.79
CA ALA A 166 -8.66 3.12 6.09
C ALA A 166 -7.52 2.49 5.29
N SER A 167 -7.49 2.68 3.98
CA SER A 167 -6.48 2.16 3.07
C SER A 167 -5.36 3.18 2.87
N GLY A 168 -4.16 2.89 3.37
CA GLY A 168 -2.94 3.69 3.26
C GLY A 168 -2.28 3.67 1.87
N THR A 169 -3.05 3.46 0.81
CA THR A 169 -2.54 3.37 -0.56
C THR A 169 -3.23 4.42 -1.43
N ASP A 170 -2.46 5.40 -1.89
CA ASP A 170 -2.94 6.56 -2.65
C ASP A 170 -1.78 7.18 -3.44
N GLU A 171 -2.01 8.27 -4.14
CA GLU A 171 -0.96 9.07 -4.78
C GLU A 171 0.07 9.57 -3.76
N ASP A 172 1.35 9.65 -4.17
CA ASP A 172 2.48 10.08 -3.34
C ASP A 172 2.16 11.36 -2.54
N LYS A 173 1.62 12.41 -3.18
CA LYS A 173 1.30 13.69 -2.52
C LYS A 173 0.34 13.52 -1.34
N SER A 174 -0.58 12.57 -1.43
CA SER A 174 -1.59 12.31 -0.40
C SER A 174 -0.98 11.52 0.76
N ILE A 175 -0.19 10.49 0.47
CA ILE A 175 0.49 9.68 1.47
C ILE A 175 1.58 10.48 2.23
N GLU A 176 2.27 11.37 1.53
CA GLU A 176 3.27 12.26 2.14
C GLU A 176 2.67 13.20 3.20
N ARG A 177 1.37 13.55 3.11
CA ARG A 177 0.69 14.32 4.17
C ARG A 177 0.55 13.52 5.46
N VAL A 178 0.31 12.20 5.37
CA VAL A 178 0.23 11.31 6.54
C VAL A 178 1.59 11.28 7.24
N TRP A 179 2.69 11.19 6.49
CA TRP A 179 4.02 11.34 7.07
C TRP A 179 4.26 12.75 7.64
N GLY A 180 3.70 13.79 7.04
CA GLY A 180 3.80 15.15 7.53
C GLY A 180 3.09 15.43 8.88
N LEU A 181 2.29 14.49 9.40
CA LEU A 181 1.56 14.66 10.66
C LEU A 181 2.51 14.95 11.83
N LYS A 182 2.19 15.98 12.61
CA LYS A 182 2.95 16.36 13.81
C LYS A 182 2.71 15.39 14.98
N ASP A 183 1.47 14.91 15.11
CA ASP A 183 1.06 13.95 16.14
C ASP A 183 0.27 12.79 15.52
N PRO A 184 0.96 11.75 15.01
CA PRO A 184 0.33 10.57 14.45
C PRO A 184 -0.52 9.78 15.46
N ALA A 185 -0.19 9.84 16.75
CA ALA A 185 -0.93 9.13 17.80
C ALA A 185 -2.28 9.80 18.07
N ALA A 186 -2.33 11.13 18.15
CA ALA A 186 -3.58 11.87 18.22
C ALA A 186 -4.45 11.62 16.99
N PHE A 187 -3.85 11.61 15.79
CA PHE A 187 -4.58 11.28 14.57
C PHE A 187 -5.19 9.88 14.58
N ALA A 188 -4.45 8.86 15.03
CA ALA A 188 -4.97 7.50 15.18
C ALA A 188 -6.16 7.43 16.16
N LYS A 189 -6.09 8.17 17.28
CA LYS A 189 -7.21 8.29 18.22
C LYS A 189 -8.43 8.96 17.58
N THR A 190 -8.22 10.00 16.78
CA THR A 190 -9.31 10.62 16.02
C THR A 190 -9.93 9.64 15.04
N LEU A 191 -9.13 8.86 14.30
CA LEU A 191 -9.64 7.81 13.41
C LEU A 191 -10.56 6.82 14.14
N MET A 192 -10.14 6.33 15.31
CA MET A 192 -10.96 5.43 16.13
C MET A 192 -12.26 6.10 16.59
N ASN A 193 -12.20 7.35 17.05
CA ASN A 193 -13.39 8.10 17.47
C ASN A 193 -14.37 8.37 16.32
N MET A 194 -13.88 8.49 15.09
CA MET A 194 -14.70 8.57 13.88
C MET A 194 -15.26 7.20 13.45
N GLY A 195 -14.91 6.12 14.14
CA GLY A 195 -15.42 4.78 13.84
C GLY A 195 -14.62 4.01 12.79
N VAL A 196 -13.36 4.37 12.55
CA VAL A 196 -12.42 3.56 11.76
C VAL A 196 -11.97 2.38 12.60
N SER A 197 -12.23 1.18 12.10
CA SER A 197 -11.97 -0.08 12.80
C SER A 197 -10.54 -0.60 12.59
N ALA A 198 -9.96 -0.31 11.42
CA ALA A 198 -8.59 -0.71 11.07
C ALA A 198 -7.96 0.22 10.03
N VAL A 199 -6.64 0.18 9.90
CA VAL A 199 -5.89 0.94 8.90
C VAL A 199 -4.78 0.10 8.28
N THR A 200 -4.58 0.17 6.97
CA THR A 200 -3.31 -0.27 6.38
C THR A 200 -2.30 0.86 6.49
N SER A 201 -1.10 0.58 7.02
CA SER A 201 -0.08 1.62 7.14
C SER A 201 0.23 2.23 5.77
N PRO A 202 0.54 3.54 5.67
CA PRO A 202 0.79 4.18 4.39
C PRO A 202 1.89 3.49 3.59
N ASN A 203 1.66 3.22 2.30
CA ASN A 203 2.65 2.68 1.38
C ASN A 203 3.48 3.82 0.77
N PHE A 204 4.78 3.86 1.05
CA PHE A 204 5.68 4.81 0.41
C PHE A 204 6.37 4.16 -0.79
N SER A 205 6.31 4.82 -1.95
CA SER A 205 6.82 4.32 -3.22
C SER A 205 8.31 3.96 -3.18
N LEU A 206 8.66 2.81 -3.76
CA LEU A 206 10.05 2.33 -3.91
C LEU A 206 10.48 2.42 -5.37
N PHE A 207 10.89 3.62 -5.81
CA PHE A 207 11.28 3.85 -7.20
C PHE A 207 12.54 3.05 -7.60
N ASN A 208 12.64 2.69 -8.88
CA ASN A 208 13.75 1.90 -9.42
C ASN A 208 14.95 2.78 -9.82
N ASP A 209 14.71 4.04 -10.14
CA ASP A 209 15.68 5.02 -10.65
C ASP A 209 16.17 5.99 -9.57
N VAL A 210 16.08 5.59 -8.29
CA VAL A 210 16.63 6.30 -7.14
C VAL A 210 17.70 5.45 -6.42
N PRO A 211 18.61 6.08 -5.64
CA PRO A 211 19.55 5.37 -4.80
C PRO A 211 18.84 4.49 -3.77
N ARG A 212 19.48 3.39 -3.36
CA ARG A 212 18.86 2.45 -2.41
C ARG A 212 18.54 3.07 -1.06
N TRP A 213 19.26 4.09 -0.63
CA TRP A 213 18.95 4.81 0.60
C TRP A 213 17.56 5.45 0.61
N ASP A 214 17.05 5.88 -0.54
CA ASP A 214 15.68 6.41 -0.65
C ASP A 214 14.65 5.31 -0.42
N ASN A 215 14.86 4.15 -1.03
CA ASN A 215 13.99 3.00 -0.82
C ASN A 215 14.01 2.53 0.66
N LEU A 216 15.20 2.46 1.26
CA LEU A 216 15.38 2.07 2.66
C LEU A 216 14.71 3.06 3.61
N TYR A 217 14.83 4.36 3.33
CA TYR A 217 14.11 5.43 4.03
C TYR A 217 12.59 5.22 3.94
N ASN A 218 12.06 4.98 2.74
CA ASN A 218 10.62 4.77 2.54
C ASN A 218 10.11 3.50 3.24
N MET A 219 10.84 2.37 3.16
CA MET A 219 10.48 1.15 3.92
C MET A 219 10.41 1.41 5.43
N LYS A 220 11.41 2.13 5.97
CA LYS A 220 11.44 2.46 7.39
C LYS A 220 10.25 3.34 7.79
N ARG A 221 9.84 4.29 6.94
CA ARG A 221 8.64 5.11 7.18
C ARG A 221 7.36 4.30 7.24
N ILE A 222 7.22 3.28 6.39
CA ILE A 222 6.06 2.36 6.46
C ILE A 222 5.98 1.72 7.85
N ALA A 223 7.10 1.15 8.32
CA ALA A 223 7.16 0.48 9.62
C ALA A 223 6.95 1.45 10.80
N LEU A 224 7.45 2.68 10.71
CA LEU A 224 7.23 3.70 11.74
C LEU A 224 5.77 4.17 11.78
N CYS A 225 5.13 4.39 10.63
CA CYS A 225 3.70 4.74 10.59
C CYS A 225 2.83 3.61 11.15
N TRP A 226 3.11 2.36 10.78
CA TRP A 226 2.46 1.19 11.36
C TRP A 226 2.57 1.21 12.89
N GLN A 227 3.79 1.34 13.42
CA GLN A 227 4.03 1.35 14.86
C GLN A 227 3.29 2.50 15.56
N GLN A 228 3.24 3.68 14.94
CA GLN A 228 2.55 4.85 15.49
C GLN A 228 1.04 4.64 15.61
N PHE A 229 0.40 4.02 14.61
CA PHE A 229 -1.01 3.69 14.68
C PHE A 229 -1.30 2.57 15.68
N GLN A 230 -0.50 1.51 15.62
CA GLN A 230 -0.63 0.35 16.52
C GLN A 230 -0.45 0.74 17.99
N SER A 231 0.58 1.53 18.31
CA SER A 231 0.82 2.01 19.68
C SER A 231 -0.24 2.97 20.22
N ALA A 232 -1.01 3.60 19.33
CA ALA A 232 -2.16 4.42 19.73
C ALA A 232 -3.43 3.59 19.96
N GLY A 233 -3.39 2.27 19.73
CA GLY A 233 -4.52 1.35 19.91
C GLY A 233 -5.34 1.09 18.64
N LEU A 234 -4.99 1.69 17.50
CA LEU A 234 -5.68 1.45 16.23
C LEU A 234 -5.07 0.22 15.55
N HIS A 235 -5.89 -0.78 15.25
CA HIS A 235 -5.43 -2.00 14.56
C HIS A 235 -4.83 -1.62 13.20
N SER A 236 -3.51 -1.78 13.08
CA SER A 236 -2.76 -1.41 11.88
C SER A 236 -2.17 -2.64 11.20
N LEU A 237 -2.50 -2.80 9.92
CA LEU A 237 -1.90 -3.79 9.03
C LEU A 237 -0.61 -3.21 8.47
N LEU A 238 0.51 -3.91 8.67
CA LEU A 238 1.81 -3.46 8.16
C LEU A 238 1.83 -3.61 6.63
N HIS A 239 1.88 -2.50 5.91
CA HIS A 239 2.09 -2.56 4.47
C HIS A 239 3.52 -3.03 4.19
N VAL A 240 3.68 -4.05 3.36
CA VAL A 240 5.01 -4.49 2.92
C VAL A 240 5.22 -4.04 1.48
N ASN A 241 6.36 -3.42 1.21
CA ASN A 241 6.76 -3.03 -0.13
C ASN A 241 8.26 -3.31 -0.27
N ALA A 242 8.67 -3.80 -1.43
CA ALA A 242 10.01 -4.32 -1.64
C ALA A 242 10.44 -4.11 -3.09
N ARG A 243 11.73 -3.81 -3.29
CA ARG A 243 12.34 -3.73 -4.61
C ARG A 243 13.20 -4.95 -4.91
N THR A 244 13.81 -5.54 -3.88
CA THR A 244 14.81 -6.61 -3.94
C THR A 244 14.46 -7.78 -3.01
N ASP A 245 15.12 -8.92 -3.16
CA ASP A 245 14.94 -10.06 -2.25
C ASP A 245 15.40 -9.74 -0.82
N GLN A 246 16.43 -8.90 -0.66
CA GLN A 246 16.88 -8.47 0.66
C GLN A 246 15.84 -7.62 1.39
N ASP A 247 15.03 -6.84 0.66
CA ASP A 247 13.91 -6.11 1.27
C ASP A 247 12.88 -7.08 1.86
N TRP A 248 12.61 -8.19 1.19
CA TRP A 248 11.73 -9.24 1.68
C TRP A 248 12.32 -10.00 2.87
N ASN A 249 13.60 -10.34 2.84
CA ASN A 249 14.30 -10.95 3.98
C ASN A 249 14.13 -10.08 5.24
N ARG A 250 14.31 -8.77 5.08
CA ARG A 250 14.17 -7.82 6.18
C ARG A 250 12.74 -7.71 6.70
N TRP A 251 11.73 -7.73 5.82
CA TRP A 251 10.34 -7.80 6.26
C TRP A 251 10.04 -9.09 7.03
N ILE A 252 10.52 -10.23 6.53
CA ILE A 252 10.34 -11.54 7.20
C ILE A 252 10.97 -11.52 8.58
N GLU A 253 12.24 -11.13 8.70
CA GLU A 253 12.94 -11.02 9.99
C GLU A 253 12.21 -10.07 10.95
N PHE A 254 11.75 -8.92 10.45
CA PHE A 254 11.03 -7.94 11.25
C PHE A 254 9.69 -8.47 11.76
N ILE A 255 8.92 -9.16 10.91
CA ILE A 255 7.59 -9.69 11.24
C ILE A 255 7.68 -10.92 12.15
N GLU A 256 8.65 -11.81 11.91
CA GLU A 256 8.85 -13.00 12.75
C GLU A 256 9.26 -12.60 14.16
N ALA A 257 10.16 -11.61 14.29
CA ALA A 257 10.56 -11.10 15.59
C ALA A 257 9.42 -10.41 16.36
N ARG A 258 8.30 -10.07 15.71
CA ARG A 258 7.26 -9.17 16.24
C ARG A 258 5.87 -9.81 16.26
N PRO A 259 5.56 -10.62 17.29
CA PRO A 259 4.24 -11.22 17.44
C PRO A 259 3.08 -10.20 17.47
N GLU A 260 3.36 -8.95 17.81
CA GLU A 260 2.37 -7.87 17.77
C GLU A 260 1.89 -7.49 16.35
N ILE A 261 2.63 -7.85 15.30
CA ILE A 261 2.19 -7.70 13.90
C ILE A 261 1.29 -8.88 13.56
N SER A 262 -0.04 -8.73 13.56
CA SER A 262 -0.95 -9.84 13.25
C SER A 262 -1.35 -9.93 11.77
N GLY A 263 -1.07 -8.90 10.98
CA GLY A 263 -1.43 -8.87 9.57
C GLY A 263 -0.63 -7.86 8.77
N VAL A 264 -0.60 -8.10 7.46
CA VAL A 264 0.10 -7.29 6.48
C VAL A 264 -0.84 -6.80 5.38
N ALA A 265 -0.45 -5.73 4.71
CA ALA A 265 -1.14 -5.20 3.54
C ALA A 265 -0.20 -5.17 2.33
N PHE A 266 -0.76 -5.37 1.14
CA PHE A 266 -0.02 -5.28 -0.12
C PHE A 266 -0.90 -4.74 -1.25
N GLU A 267 -0.31 -3.97 -2.16
CA GLU A 267 -1.00 -3.44 -3.34
C GLU A 267 -0.36 -3.94 -4.64
N PHE A 268 -1.17 -4.55 -5.50
CA PHE A 268 -0.83 -4.88 -6.90
C PHE A 268 -1.35 -3.83 -7.89
N GLY A 269 -1.90 -2.71 -7.42
CA GLY A 269 -2.54 -1.68 -8.26
C GLY A 269 -1.56 -0.79 -9.03
N THR A 270 -0.33 -0.64 -8.52
CA THR A 270 0.73 0.21 -9.07
C THR A 270 2.02 -0.61 -9.19
N GLY A 271 2.81 -0.44 -10.26
CA GLY A 271 4.16 -1.01 -10.44
C GLY A 271 4.30 -2.55 -10.28
N ALA A 272 4.12 -3.05 -9.05
CA ALA A 272 4.05 -4.45 -8.65
C ALA A 272 3.02 -5.29 -9.43
N GLY A 273 1.92 -4.68 -9.90
CA GLY A 273 0.92 -5.34 -10.76
C GLY A 273 1.30 -5.47 -12.23
N ALA A 274 2.44 -4.92 -12.66
CA ALA A 274 2.90 -5.14 -14.02
C ALA A 274 3.07 -6.63 -14.26
N GLN A 275 2.56 -7.17 -15.38
CA GLN A 275 2.52 -8.60 -15.69
C GLN A 275 3.88 -9.32 -15.55
N SER A 276 4.99 -8.57 -15.66
CA SER A 276 6.36 -9.08 -15.57
C SER A 276 6.99 -8.96 -14.18
N ARG A 277 6.30 -8.35 -13.20
CA ARG A 277 6.73 -8.19 -11.80
C ARG A 277 5.80 -8.88 -10.81
N GLU A 278 4.53 -9.03 -11.15
CA GLU A 278 3.52 -9.60 -10.27
C GLU A 278 3.88 -11.00 -9.75
N GLY A 279 4.34 -11.89 -10.64
CA GLY A 279 4.73 -13.24 -10.25
C GLY A 279 5.80 -13.26 -9.17
N TRP A 280 6.83 -12.39 -9.28
CA TRP A 280 7.86 -12.26 -8.26
C TRP A 280 7.30 -11.77 -6.92
N HIS A 281 6.42 -10.77 -6.92
CA HIS A 281 5.78 -10.30 -5.68
C HIS A 281 4.88 -11.35 -5.04
N ARG A 282 4.10 -12.10 -5.84
CA ARG A 282 3.32 -13.25 -5.35
C ARG A 282 4.25 -14.26 -4.68
N ASP A 283 5.32 -14.67 -5.34
CA ASP A 283 6.23 -15.70 -4.82
C ASP A 283 6.88 -15.26 -3.50
N GLN A 284 7.21 -13.98 -3.37
CA GLN A 284 7.76 -13.42 -2.13
C GLN A 284 6.72 -13.29 -1.01
N LEU A 285 5.47 -12.95 -1.32
CA LEU A 285 4.38 -12.99 -0.33
C LEU A 285 4.09 -14.42 0.14
N CYS A 286 4.11 -15.40 -0.76
CA CYS A 286 4.01 -16.81 -0.39
C CYS A 286 5.18 -17.24 0.50
N ARG A 287 6.41 -16.85 0.15
CA ARG A 287 7.60 -17.08 0.98
C ARG A 287 7.48 -16.43 2.35
N LEU A 288 6.95 -15.21 2.43
CA LEU A 288 6.68 -14.54 3.70
C LEU A 288 5.73 -15.38 4.55
N ALA A 289 4.57 -15.80 4.02
CA ALA A 289 3.63 -16.63 4.78
C ALA A 289 4.25 -17.95 5.27
N GLN A 290 5.08 -18.60 4.44
CA GLN A 290 5.76 -19.85 4.79
C GLN A 290 6.89 -19.70 5.81
N SER A 291 7.51 -18.51 5.87
CA SER A 291 8.63 -18.24 6.77
C SER A 291 8.19 -17.85 8.18
N ILE A 292 6.92 -17.47 8.35
CA ILE A 292 6.37 -17.00 9.62
C ILE A 292 5.67 -18.15 10.34
N SER A 293 6.06 -18.41 11.59
CA SER A 293 5.63 -19.60 12.35
C SER A 293 4.17 -19.54 12.86
N ARG A 294 3.44 -18.49 12.52
CA ARG A 294 2.09 -18.20 13.01
C ARG A 294 1.19 -17.67 11.88
N PRO A 295 -0.14 -17.81 12.01
CA PRO A 295 -1.06 -17.24 11.04
C PRO A 295 -0.90 -15.72 10.93
N LEU A 296 -0.89 -15.22 9.69
CA LEU A 296 -0.91 -13.80 9.36
C LEU A 296 -2.12 -13.48 8.49
N GLU A 297 -2.76 -12.35 8.75
CA GLU A 297 -3.75 -11.80 7.83
C GLU A 297 -3.08 -11.09 6.66
N LEU A 298 -3.67 -11.18 5.47
CA LEU A 298 -3.23 -10.44 4.28
C LEU A 298 -4.39 -9.64 3.72
N TYR A 299 -4.21 -8.32 3.68
CA TYR A 299 -5.11 -7.40 2.99
C TYR A 299 -4.48 -7.01 1.66
N VAL A 300 -5.06 -7.49 0.57
CA VAL A 300 -4.54 -7.27 -0.78
C VAL A 300 -5.46 -6.34 -1.55
N ARG A 301 -4.88 -5.32 -2.18
CA ARG A 301 -5.57 -4.44 -3.14
C ARG A 301 -5.11 -4.79 -4.56
N GLY A 302 -6.04 -5.16 -5.42
CA GLY A 302 -5.72 -5.66 -6.78
C GLY A 302 -5.17 -7.09 -6.79
N GLY A 303 -4.59 -7.55 -7.90
CA GLY A 303 -3.91 -8.87 -7.97
C GLY A 303 -4.85 -10.08 -7.92
N LEU A 304 -6.05 -9.97 -8.50
CA LEU A 304 -7.03 -11.06 -8.53
C LEU A 304 -6.46 -12.36 -9.12
N GLN A 305 -5.57 -12.24 -10.09
CA GLN A 305 -4.94 -13.31 -10.83
C GLN A 305 -3.94 -14.14 -10.01
N VAL A 306 -3.40 -13.59 -8.92
CA VAL A 306 -2.50 -14.31 -7.99
C VAL A 306 -3.17 -14.67 -6.66
N LEU A 307 -4.45 -14.36 -6.52
CA LEU A 307 -5.19 -14.53 -5.29
C LEU A 307 -5.30 -16.00 -4.85
N GLY A 308 -5.32 -16.93 -5.83
CA GLY A 308 -5.41 -18.37 -5.56
C GLY A 308 -4.18 -18.92 -4.85
N GLU A 309 -2.98 -18.57 -5.32
CA GLU A 309 -1.72 -18.97 -4.69
C GLU A 309 -1.55 -18.32 -3.32
N LEU A 310 -1.88 -17.02 -3.20
CA LEU A 310 -1.83 -16.33 -1.92
C LEU A 310 -2.78 -16.99 -0.91
N ARG A 311 -3.99 -17.37 -1.32
CA ARG A 311 -4.97 -18.07 -0.47
C ARG A 311 -4.47 -19.41 0.03
N THR A 312 -3.71 -20.11 -0.79
CA THR A 312 -3.05 -21.35 -0.39
C THR A 312 -1.96 -21.10 0.66
N ALA A 313 -1.18 -20.02 0.50
CA ALA A 313 -0.08 -19.71 1.41
C ALA A 313 -0.54 -19.13 2.76
N PHE A 314 -1.49 -18.18 2.77
CA PHE A 314 -1.98 -17.52 4.00
C PHE A 314 -3.18 -18.22 4.63
N GLY A 315 -3.90 -19.05 3.86
CA GLY A 315 -5.18 -19.63 4.24
C GLY A 315 -6.37 -18.75 3.84
N ASN A 316 -7.44 -19.38 3.34
CA ASN A 316 -8.62 -18.68 2.79
C ASN A 316 -9.26 -17.67 3.76
N ALA A 317 -9.33 -17.98 5.05
CA ALA A 317 -9.92 -17.10 6.06
C ALA A 317 -9.05 -15.87 6.39
N ASN A 318 -7.77 -15.93 6.06
CA ASN A 318 -6.80 -14.89 6.42
C ASN A 318 -6.61 -13.85 5.33
N ILE A 319 -7.11 -14.09 4.11
CA ILE A 319 -7.01 -13.14 2.99
C ILE A 319 -8.27 -12.30 2.83
N LYS A 320 -8.07 -10.98 2.74
CA LYS A 320 -9.10 -9.96 2.52
C LYS A 320 -8.74 -9.18 1.26
N MET A 321 -9.62 -9.22 0.26
CA MET A 321 -9.46 -8.48 -0.99
C MET A 321 -10.13 -7.11 -0.88
N ILE A 322 -9.35 -6.03 -1.02
CA ILE A 322 -9.83 -4.66 -1.16
C ILE A 322 -9.96 -4.33 -2.66
N ASP A 323 -11.13 -3.86 -3.08
CA ASP A 323 -11.42 -3.65 -4.50
C ASP A 323 -12.19 -2.35 -4.76
N SER A 324 -11.60 -1.44 -5.54
CA SER A 324 -12.24 -0.20 -5.97
C SER A 324 -13.01 -0.33 -7.29
N ARG A 325 -12.85 -1.43 -8.03
CA ARG A 325 -13.53 -1.65 -9.32
C ARG A 325 -15.04 -1.49 -9.25
N PRO A 326 -15.80 -2.08 -8.30
CA PRO A 326 -17.26 -1.95 -8.32
C PRO A 326 -17.72 -0.50 -8.23
N PHE A 327 -17.04 0.30 -7.40
CA PHE A 327 -17.31 1.73 -7.25
C PHE A 327 -16.96 2.51 -8.51
N MET A 328 -15.73 2.35 -9.02
CA MET A 328 -15.28 3.07 -10.22
C MET A 328 -16.17 2.74 -11.44
N LYS A 329 -16.58 1.48 -11.57
CA LYS A 329 -17.43 1.02 -12.68
C LYS A 329 -18.86 1.53 -12.57
N ALA A 330 -19.44 1.57 -11.37
CA ALA A 330 -20.73 2.21 -11.15
C ALA A 330 -20.67 3.72 -11.51
N MET A 331 -19.61 4.41 -11.08
CA MET A 331 -19.40 5.83 -11.43
C MET A 331 -19.18 6.06 -12.92
N HIS A 332 -18.70 5.07 -13.66
CA HIS A 332 -18.60 5.11 -15.13
C HIS A 332 -19.83 4.53 -15.84
N ARG A 333 -20.94 4.28 -15.12
CA ARG A 333 -22.17 3.70 -15.68
C ARG A 333 -21.91 2.39 -16.40
N GLN A 334 -21.18 1.50 -15.72
CA GLN A 334 -20.90 0.14 -16.19
C GLN A 334 -21.42 -0.87 -15.18
N ALA A 335 -22.10 -1.91 -15.69
CA ALA A 335 -22.55 -3.05 -14.92
C ALA A 335 -21.58 -4.23 -15.09
N GLY A 336 -21.29 -4.91 -13.98
CA GLY A 336 -20.56 -6.17 -13.99
C GLY A 336 -21.49 -7.34 -14.27
N GLU A 337 -21.01 -8.31 -15.05
CA GLU A 337 -21.68 -9.59 -15.25
C GLU A 337 -20.64 -10.71 -15.32
N ILE A 338 -20.89 -11.82 -14.63
CA ILE A 338 -20.08 -13.03 -14.79
C ILE A 338 -20.52 -13.71 -16.09
N ALA A 339 -19.68 -13.59 -17.13
CA ALA A 339 -19.92 -14.21 -18.42
C ALA A 339 -19.93 -15.75 -18.31
N ALA A 340 -20.40 -16.44 -19.35
CA ALA A 340 -20.38 -17.91 -19.42
C ALA A 340 -18.94 -18.50 -19.31
N SER A 341 -17.92 -17.71 -19.66
CA SER A 341 -16.51 -18.03 -19.43
C SER A 341 -16.10 -18.03 -17.94
N GLY A 342 -17.02 -17.60 -17.07
CA GLY A 342 -16.86 -17.29 -15.64
C GLY A 342 -16.18 -15.95 -15.36
N LYS A 343 -15.79 -15.18 -16.39
CA LYS A 343 -14.99 -13.96 -16.21
C LYS A 343 -15.93 -12.80 -15.93
N LEU A 344 -15.54 -11.92 -15.02
CA LEU A 344 -16.25 -10.67 -14.83
C LEU A 344 -16.01 -9.74 -16.02
N GLU A 345 -17.07 -9.46 -16.75
CA GLU A 345 -17.10 -8.53 -17.87
C GLU A 345 -17.89 -7.27 -17.47
N TRP A 346 -17.55 -6.14 -18.12
CA TRP A 346 -18.15 -4.85 -17.82
C TRP A 346 -18.88 -4.34 -19.05
N THR A 347 -20.18 -4.13 -18.95
CA THR A 347 -21.02 -3.62 -20.04
C THR A 347 -21.54 -2.22 -19.72
N PRO A 348 -21.76 -1.35 -20.73
CA PRO A 348 -22.42 -0.07 -20.51
C PRO A 348 -23.81 -0.25 -19.90
N ALA A 349 -24.09 0.48 -18.83
CA ALA A 349 -25.36 0.54 -18.12
C ALA A 349 -25.77 2.01 -17.95
N PRO A 350 -26.17 2.70 -19.04
CA PRO A 350 -26.49 4.11 -19.00
C PRO A 350 -27.67 4.37 -18.07
N THR A 351 -27.56 5.44 -17.27
CA THR A 351 -28.59 5.89 -16.34
C THR A 351 -29.15 7.23 -16.82
N ALA A 352 -30.39 7.55 -16.46
CA ALA A 352 -30.95 8.88 -16.70
C ALA A 352 -30.12 9.96 -15.98
N PHE A 353 -30.21 11.19 -16.47
CA PHE A 353 -29.56 12.32 -15.81
C PHE A 353 -30.09 12.47 -14.37
N GLY A 354 -29.19 12.55 -13.40
CA GLY A 354 -29.55 12.64 -11.98
C GLY A 354 -30.02 11.33 -11.35
N GLN A 355 -30.13 10.23 -12.10
CA GLN A 355 -30.46 8.93 -11.52
C GLN A 355 -29.35 8.49 -10.56
N GLU A 356 -29.78 8.02 -9.40
CA GLU A 356 -28.91 7.47 -8.37
C GLU A 356 -28.30 6.12 -8.79
N LEU A 357 -27.16 5.79 -8.21
CA LEU A 357 -26.36 4.62 -8.58
C LEU A 357 -26.40 3.51 -7.51
N ASP A 358 -27.31 3.60 -6.53
CA ASP A 358 -27.45 2.65 -5.43
C ASP A 358 -27.52 1.19 -5.95
N ASP A 359 -28.46 0.92 -6.86
CA ASP A 359 -28.67 -0.43 -7.42
C ASP A 359 -27.49 -0.90 -8.28
N LEU A 360 -26.90 0.00 -9.08
CA LEU A 360 -25.76 -0.33 -9.94
C LEU A 360 -24.52 -0.66 -9.10
N LEU A 361 -24.27 0.10 -8.03
CA LEU A 361 -23.19 -0.18 -7.10
C LEU A 361 -23.42 -1.51 -6.38
N ALA A 362 -24.63 -1.77 -5.88
CA ALA A 362 -24.98 -3.01 -5.22
C ALA A 362 -24.77 -4.23 -6.14
N LEU A 363 -25.22 -4.14 -7.39
CA LEU A 363 -24.98 -5.15 -8.43
C LEU A 363 -23.48 -5.39 -8.62
N ASN A 364 -22.71 -4.32 -8.83
CA ASN A 364 -21.27 -4.44 -9.09
C ASN A 364 -20.52 -5.05 -7.89
N ILE A 365 -20.86 -4.67 -6.66
CA ILE A 365 -20.28 -5.25 -5.44
C ILE A 365 -20.58 -6.75 -5.38
N PHE A 366 -21.83 -7.15 -5.66
CA PHE A 366 -22.23 -8.55 -5.68
C PHE A 366 -21.43 -9.36 -6.72
N GLN A 367 -21.31 -8.83 -7.95
CA GLN A 367 -20.62 -9.52 -9.04
C GLN A 367 -19.11 -9.64 -8.80
N CYS A 368 -18.46 -8.58 -8.30
CA CYS A 368 -17.05 -8.66 -7.91
C CYS A 368 -16.81 -9.62 -6.74
N ARG A 369 -17.73 -9.67 -5.76
CA ARG A 369 -17.65 -10.64 -4.67
C ARG A 369 -17.72 -12.08 -5.20
N LEU A 370 -18.62 -12.35 -6.14
CA LEU A 370 -18.69 -13.65 -6.80
C LEU A 370 -17.40 -13.98 -7.57
N ASP A 371 -16.87 -13.05 -8.36
CA ASP A 371 -15.60 -13.21 -9.10
C ASP A 371 -14.44 -13.57 -8.17
N VAL A 372 -14.34 -12.88 -7.02
CA VAL A 372 -13.32 -13.15 -6.01
C VAL A 372 -13.50 -14.51 -5.32
N LEU A 373 -14.73 -14.97 -5.11
CA LEU A 373 -15.00 -16.30 -4.55
C LEU A 373 -14.82 -17.43 -5.58
N GLN A 374 -15.08 -17.17 -6.86
CA GLN A 374 -14.94 -18.13 -7.96
C GLN A 374 -13.52 -18.22 -8.51
N GLY A 375 -12.74 -17.13 -8.44
CA GLY A 375 -11.33 -17.07 -8.85
C GLY A 375 -10.45 -18.12 -8.16
N THR A 376 -10.90 -18.67 -7.04
CA THR A 376 -10.29 -19.82 -6.34
C THR A 376 -10.37 -21.15 -7.11
N ARG A 377 -11.18 -21.26 -8.17
CA ARG A 377 -11.43 -22.50 -8.92
C ARG A 377 -10.81 -22.54 -10.31
N ARG A 378 -10.13 -21.46 -10.72
CA ARG A 378 -9.48 -21.36 -12.03
C ARG A 378 -8.04 -21.82 -11.90
N LYS A 379 -7.77 -23.04 -12.37
CA LYS A 379 -6.43 -23.54 -12.63
C LYS A 379 -6.00 -23.12 -14.04
#